data_AF-A0A2C8FCD9-F1
#
_entry.id   AF-A0A2C8FCD9-F1
#
_cell.length_a   1.000
_cell.length_b   1.000
_cell.length_c   1.000
_cell.angle_alpha   90.00
_cell.angle_beta   90.00
_cell.angle_gamma   90.00
#
_symmetry.space_group_name_H-M   'P 1'
#
loop_
_entity.id
_entity.type
_entity.pdbx_description
1 polymer ?
#
loop_
_entity_poly.entity_id
_entity_poly.type
_entity_poly.pdbx_seq_one_letter_code
_entity_poly.pdbx_strand_id
1 'polypeptide(L)' 'MWYFYASLKAALDLKRTCPKCKHSQTTKLHLRGKTVSCKRCGADIPPPKPNYKT' A
#
# COMPACT_ATOMS: atom_id res chain seq x y z
N MET A 1 -28.80 2.50 -19.65
CA MET A 1 -27.49 1.84 -19.48
C MET A 1 -26.60 2.72 -18.62
N TRP A 2 -26.05 2.24 -17.49
CA TRP A 2 -24.81 2.78 -16.85
C TRP A 2 -24.45 1.96 -15.59
N TYR A 3 -24.25 0.65 -15.77
CA TYR A 3 -23.77 -0.25 -14.72
C TYR A 3 -22.35 -0.73 -15.02
N PHE A 4 -21.37 0.17 -15.13
CA PHE A 4 -19.97 -0.24 -15.38
C PHE A 4 -18.91 0.67 -14.72
N TYR A 5 -19.20 1.37 -13.64
CA TYR A 5 -18.22 2.24 -12.97
C TYR A 5 -17.69 1.77 -11.61
N ALA A 6 -18.11 0.60 -11.12
CA ALA A 6 -17.74 0.15 -9.77
C ALA A 6 -16.54 -0.82 -9.69
N SER A 7 -16.15 -1.46 -10.80
CA SER A 7 -15.27 -2.65 -10.72
C SER A 7 -13.77 -2.37 -10.74
N LEU A 8 -13.33 -1.13 -11.03
CA LEU A 8 -11.90 -0.79 -11.18
C LEU A 8 -11.23 -0.32 -9.88
N LYS A 9 -11.97 -0.03 -8.79
CA LYS A 9 -11.36 0.46 -7.54
C LYS A 9 -10.85 -0.63 -6.60
N ALA A 10 -11.15 -1.91 -6.85
CA ALA A 10 -10.91 -2.99 -5.89
C ALA A 10 -9.49 -3.59 -5.90
N ALA A 11 -8.63 -3.28 -6.89
CA ALA A 11 -7.37 -4.01 -7.10
C ALA A 11 -6.09 -3.23 -6.73
N LEU A 12 -6.19 -2.10 -6.03
CA LEU A 12 -5.04 -1.21 -5.77
C LEU A 12 -4.65 -1.13 -4.29
N ASP A 13 -4.97 -2.13 -3.47
CA ASP A 13 -4.68 -2.12 -2.04
C ASP A 13 -3.53 -3.09 -1.69
N LEU A 14 -2.37 -2.51 -1.35
CA LEU A 14 -1.16 -3.20 -0.92
C LEU A 14 -1.07 -3.23 0.61
N LYS A 15 -1.14 -4.42 1.20
CA LYS A 15 -0.93 -4.61 2.65
C LYS A 15 0.56 -4.44 2.99
N ARG A 16 0.88 -3.50 3.89
CA ARG A 16 2.21 -3.29 4.44
C ARG A 16 2.20 -3.43 5.96
N THR A 17 3.19 -4.14 6.48
CA THR A 17 3.40 -4.26 7.93
C THR A 17 4.43 -3.25 8.37
N CYS A 18 4.11 -2.46 9.40
CA CYS A 18 5.06 -1.52 9.99
C CYS A 18 6.18 -2.29 10.73
N PRO A 19 7.46 -2.01 10.46
CA PRO A 19 8.57 -2.67 11.15
C PRO A 19 8.68 -2.27 12.62
N LYS A 20 8.17 -1.09 13.00
CA LYS A 20 8.30 -0.54 14.36
C LYS A 20 7.23 -1.07 15.32
N CYS A 21 5.96 -1.04 14.92
CA CYS A 21 4.83 -1.41 15.77
C CYS A 21 4.13 -2.71 15.35
N LYS A 22 4.63 -3.38 14.30
CA LYS A 22 4.05 -4.61 13.71
C LYS A 22 2.59 -4.47 13.26
N HIS A 23 2.06 -3.25 13.16
CA HIS A 23 0.72 -2.99 12.66
C HIS A 23 0.66 -3.21 11.15
N SER A 24 -0.29 -4.01 10.70
CA SER A 24 -0.61 -4.19 9.27
C SER A 24 -1.55 -3.09 8.82
N GLN A 25 -1.13 -2.31 7.82
CA GLN A 25 -1.96 -1.28 7.21
C GLN A 25 -2.08 -1.50 5.70
N THR A 26 -3.27 -1.23 5.18
CA THR A 26 -3.52 -1.24 3.74
C THR A 26 -3.12 0.11 3.16
N THR A 27 -2.25 0.08 2.14
CA THR A 27 -1.74 1.25 1.44
C THR A 27 -2.06 1.16 -0.04
N LYS A 28 -2.26 2.30 -0.71
CA LYS A 28 -2.58 2.29 -2.14
C LYS A 28 -1.39 1.78 -2.96
N LEU A 29 -1.65 1.08 -4.06
CA LEU A 29 -0.64 0.51 -4.95
C LEU A 29 0.26 1.59 -5.56
N HIS A 30 -0.27 2.79 -5.81
CA HIS A 30 0.53 3.94 -6.26
C HIS A 30 1.59 4.37 -5.23
N LEU A 31 1.42 4.03 -3.95
CA LEU A 31 2.39 4.26 -2.88
C LEU A 31 3.38 3.10 -2.73
N ARG A 32 3.29 2.03 -3.56
CA ARG A 32 4.19 0.86 -3.51
C ARG A 32 5.66 1.23 -3.62
N GLY A 33 6.01 2.29 -4.35
CA GLY A 33 7.38 2.80 -4.47
C GLY A 33 7.75 3.92 -3.49
N LYS A 34 6.82 4.35 -2.63
CA LYS A 34 7.04 5.47 -1.71
C LYS A 34 7.13 5.00 -0.26
N THR A 35 7.83 5.79 0.55
CA THR A 35 7.78 5.71 2.01
C THR A 35 6.41 6.19 2.47
N VAL A 36 5.78 5.44 3.37
CA VAL A 36 4.45 5.74 3.89
C VAL A 36 4.50 5.76 5.42
N SER A 37 3.88 6.74 6.04
CA SER A 37 3.84 6.81 7.50
C SER A 37 2.87 5.76 8.07
N CYS A 38 3.24 5.17 9.20
CA CYS A 38 2.40 4.22 9.88
C CYS A 38 1.19 4.92 10.50
N LYS A 39 -0.03 4.46 10.23
CA LYS A 39 -1.25 5.04 10.82
C LYS A 39 -1.32 4.91 12.34
N ARG A 40 -0.57 3.96 12.93
CA ARG A 40 -0.60 3.68 14.37
C ARG A 40 0.50 4.39 15.15
N CYS A 41 1.74 4.35 14.66
CA CYS A 41 2.90 4.88 15.38
C CYS A 41 3.59 6.06 14.68
N GLY A 42 3.08 6.51 13.53
CA GLY A 42 3.67 7.59 12.74
C GLY A 42 4.98 7.24 12.03
N ALA A 43 5.59 6.08 12.32
CA ALA A 43 6.89 5.71 11.79
C ALA A 43 6.86 5.51 10.26
N ASP A 44 7.93 5.92 9.60
CA ASP A 44 8.15 5.71 8.18
C ASP A 44 8.29 4.22 7.84
N ILE A 45 7.39 3.73 6.99
CA ILE A 45 7.43 2.38 6.43
C ILE A 45 8.07 2.50 5.03
N PRO A 46 9.32 2.05 4.87
CA PRO A 46 10.00 2.11 3.59
C PRO A 46 9.28 1.28 2.52
N PRO A 47 9.43 1.61 1.24
CA PRO A 47 8.88 0.79 0.17
C PRO A 47 9.52 -0.61 0.17
N PRO A 48 8.77 -1.68 -0.15
CA PRO A 48 9.37 -2.97 -0.44
C PRO A 48 10.34 -2.80 -1.61
N LYS A 49 11.53 -3.37 -1.50
CA LYS A 49 12.57 -3.27 -2.54
C LYS A 49 11.93 -3.58 -3.90
N PRO A 50 12.12 -2.74 -4.93
CA PRO A 50 11.65 -3.07 -6.27
C PRO A 50 12.31 -4.39 -6.66
N ASN A 51 11.50 -5.43 -6.87
CA ASN A 51 11.98 -6.65 -7.48
C ASN A 51 12.18 -6.33 -8.96
N TYR A 52 13.37 -5.80 -9.29
CA TYR A 52 13.82 -5.64 -10.67
C TYR A 52 14.12 -7.06 -11.16
N LYS A 53 13.09 -7.74 -11.65
CA LYS A 53 13.22 -9.02 -12.34
C LYS A 53 13.76 -8.65 -13.73
N THR A 54 15.08 -8.53 -13.82
CA THR A 54 15.83 -8.51 -15.09
C THR A 54 15.54 -9.77 -15.89
#